data_AF-A0A9R1MD65-F1
#
_entry.id   AF-A0A9R1MD65-F1
#
_cell.length_a   1.000
_cell.length_b   1.000
_cell.length_c   1.000
_cell.angle_alpha   90.00
_cell.angle_beta   90.00
_cell.angle_gamma   90.00
#
_symmetry.space_group_name_H-M   'P 1'
#
loop_
_entity.id
_entity.type
_entity.pdbx_description
1 polymer ?
#
loop_
_entity_poly.entity_id
_entity_poly.type
_entity_poly.pdbx_seq_one_letter_code
_entity_poly.pdbx_strand_id
1 'polypeptide(L)'
;MTSIPPGSALRDCAAGYPQPIDHESATAALRLRETVGEHNGDVVYRGSGVEQDITRHVFRWNTTDYRQVFENGFQARPQGDTPDGTYFNLDHHVHHGGAPGDPDRPEPHAFISTTVNTRWVPDPPTTILPVGGRMEIYRYEIYAPGGIWVNETLLERYRFPAQAEVAFVGGIAPQYIHSAQLFILTRPRRFPERARADQRIILNGHFSPDPDPDRRLIIQNPVHYYVDDETSKRRALTIKIWRPQLPNATRKKRDTSDNIVDWYAKGVEDSPGYINAAFRSSRSNEVYLFMQNEYVLVNYAPGTTDDSIVNGPLLICDGYPSLHGTAFGEHGIDCAFDSHDGSEAIIFCSNLCAHIDYAPGTTNDRILNGPMTITAMFPFFNGTEFADSIDAAFTSSVMHEAYLFKGDSYANINYSSKTCIAIRKITEGFYSLRNTIFESGVEAAFASHLTDEAYIFKGDQYALINVAHGTTDDYIIGGVKPIAPNWPCLRRILPRKNLGVDDHGHHNQEQADQDHVHDEL
;
A
#
# COMPACT_ATOMS: atom_id res chain seq x y z
N MET A 1 23.89 0.00 14.17
CA MET A 1 23.36 -1.28 13.65
C MET A 1 22.49 -0.90 12.47
N THR A 2 22.72 -1.46 11.28
CA THR A 2 22.07 -1.00 10.04
C THR A 2 20.80 -1.78 9.76
N SER A 3 19.73 -1.09 9.36
CA SER A 3 18.51 -1.69 8.81
C SER A 3 18.82 -2.48 7.53
N ILE A 4 17.94 -3.42 7.17
CA ILE A 4 18.04 -4.08 5.85
C ILE A 4 17.80 -3.00 4.78
N PRO A 5 18.72 -2.79 3.82
CA PRO A 5 18.56 -1.77 2.80
C PRO A 5 17.26 -1.94 1.99
N PRO A 6 16.62 -0.85 1.55
CA PRO A 6 15.52 -0.89 0.57
C PRO A 6 15.98 -1.59 -0.72
N GLY A 7 15.09 -2.33 -1.38
CA GLY A 7 15.40 -3.10 -2.60
C GLY A 7 16.28 -4.34 -2.37
N SER A 8 16.65 -4.66 -1.13
CA SER A 8 17.41 -5.87 -0.84
C SER A 8 16.52 -7.10 -0.86
N ALA A 9 16.92 -8.13 -1.61
CA ALA A 9 16.31 -9.47 -1.61
C ALA A 9 16.21 -10.12 -0.22
N LEU A 10 16.99 -9.63 0.77
CA LEU A 10 16.86 -10.06 2.16
C LEU A 10 15.47 -9.77 2.72
N ARG A 11 14.81 -8.68 2.29
CA ARG A 11 13.52 -8.25 2.84
C ARG A 11 12.41 -9.26 2.58
N ASP A 12 12.42 -9.92 1.43
CA ASP A 12 11.41 -10.86 0.92
C ASP A 12 10.93 -11.87 1.97
N CYS A 13 11.85 -12.42 2.76
CA CYS A 13 11.60 -13.42 3.81
C CYS A 13 12.18 -13.03 5.19
N ALA A 14 12.42 -11.74 5.45
CA ALA A 14 13.02 -11.28 6.70
C ALA A 14 12.01 -11.00 7.83
N ALA A 15 10.70 -11.04 7.56
CA ALA A 15 9.68 -10.64 8.53
C ALA A 15 9.75 -11.40 9.87
N GLY A 16 10.16 -12.68 9.86
CA GLY A 16 10.27 -13.49 11.07
C GLY A 16 11.49 -13.17 11.95
N TYR A 17 12.45 -12.39 11.45
CA TYR A 17 13.70 -12.12 12.16
C TYR A 17 13.69 -10.72 12.79
N PRO A 18 14.04 -10.61 14.10
CA PRO A 18 14.21 -9.33 14.75
C PRO A 18 15.30 -8.47 14.08
N GLN A 19 15.15 -7.16 14.17
CA GLN A 19 16.16 -6.20 13.73
C GLN A 19 16.95 -5.68 14.93
N PRO A 20 18.24 -5.36 14.74
CA PRO A 20 19.01 -5.55 13.51
C PRO A 20 19.27 -7.03 13.22
N ILE A 21 19.13 -7.40 11.96
CA ILE A 21 19.34 -8.79 11.53
C ILE A 21 20.82 -9.17 11.68
N ASP A 22 21.09 -10.32 12.30
CA ASP A 22 22.44 -10.88 12.37
C ASP A 22 22.79 -11.69 11.11
N HIS A 23 24.04 -12.11 10.98
CA HIS A 23 24.52 -12.82 9.79
C HIS A 23 23.83 -14.18 9.57
N GLU A 24 23.51 -14.90 10.66
CA GLU A 24 22.87 -16.21 10.61
C GLU A 24 21.42 -16.08 10.13
N SER A 25 20.68 -15.14 10.72
CA SER A 25 19.31 -14.78 10.36
C SER A 25 19.22 -14.27 8.92
N ALA A 26 20.18 -13.45 8.48
CA ALA A 26 20.24 -12.98 7.10
C ALA A 26 20.47 -14.14 6.12
N THR A 27 21.35 -15.07 6.46
CA THR A 27 21.58 -16.29 5.65
C THR A 27 20.35 -17.18 5.62
N ALA A 28 19.65 -17.33 6.75
CA ALA A 28 18.43 -18.11 6.84
C ALA A 28 17.29 -17.49 6.02
N ALA A 29 17.13 -16.16 6.04
CA ALA A 29 16.14 -15.46 5.22
C ALA A 29 16.38 -15.65 3.72
N LEU A 30 17.63 -15.58 3.25
CA LEU A 30 17.96 -15.83 1.84
C LEU A 30 17.71 -17.28 1.43
N ARG A 31 18.10 -18.25 2.27
CA ARG A 31 17.80 -19.67 2.01
C ARG A 31 16.30 -19.92 1.95
N LEU A 32 15.54 -19.31 2.87
CA LEU A 32 14.09 -19.44 2.88
C LEU A 32 13.46 -18.90 1.59
N ARG A 33 13.94 -17.76 1.11
CA ARG A 33 13.53 -17.19 -0.18
C ARG A 33 13.85 -18.14 -1.34
N GLU A 34 15.04 -18.73 -1.38
CA GLU A 34 15.45 -19.71 -2.40
C GLU A 34 14.52 -20.94 -2.38
N THR A 35 14.30 -21.55 -1.21
CA THR A 35 13.42 -22.72 -1.06
C THR A 35 11.99 -22.43 -1.47
N VAL A 36 11.44 -21.26 -1.13
CA VAL A 36 10.10 -20.86 -1.58
C VAL A 36 10.09 -20.70 -3.11
N GLY A 37 11.13 -20.13 -3.71
CA GLY A 37 11.26 -20.05 -5.17
C GLY A 37 11.31 -21.42 -5.85
N GLU A 38 12.04 -22.39 -5.29
CA GLU A 38 12.14 -23.75 -5.82
C GLU A 38 10.79 -24.47 -5.90
N HIS A 39 9.89 -24.21 -4.93
CA HIS A 39 8.58 -24.86 -4.86
C HIS A 39 7.44 -24.10 -5.55
N ASN A 40 7.62 -22.81 -5.86
CA ASN A 40 6.54 -21.97 -6.39
C ASN A 40 6.85 -21.34 -7.75
N GLY A 41 8.11 -21.35 -8.19
CA GLY A 41 8.54 -20.66 -9.41
C GLY A 41 8.74 -19.16 -9.18
N ASP A 42 8.19 -18.34 -10.07
CA ASP A 42 8.30 -16.88 -10.01
C ASP A 42 7.38 -16.32 -8.91
N VAL A 43 7.96 -16.03 -7.74
CA VAL A 43 7.25 -15.47 -6.58
C VAL A 43 7.29 -13.95 -6.63
N VAL A 44 6.12 -13.33 -6.53
CA VAL A 44 5.98 -11.87 -6.52
C VAL A 44 5.93 -11.38 -5.08
N TYR A 45 7.00 -10.76 -4.61
CA TYR A 45 7.05 -10.11 -3.29
C TYR A 45 6.57 -8.66 -3.35
N ARG A 46 6.14 -8.11 -2.21
CA ARG A 46 5.83 -6.68 -2.07
C ARG A 46 7.07 -5.84 -2.35
N GLY A 47 6.90 -4.75 -3.09
CA GLY A 47 8.00 -3.84 -3.42
C GLY A 47 8.60 -3.20 -2.17
N SER A 48 9.92 -3.34 -2.03
CA SER A 48 10.69 -2.74 -0.93
C SER A 48 11.44 -1.48 -1.35
N GLY A 49 11.23 -1.02 -2.58
CA GLY A 49 11.70 0.28 -3.07
C GLY A 49 11.19 1.39 -2.15
N VAL A 50 12.09 2.29 -1.74
CA VAL A 50 11.80 3.38 -0.78
C VAL A 50 11.02 2.93 0.48
N GLU A 51 11.20 1.68 0.92
CA GLU A 51 10.65 1.12 2.16
C GLU A 51 9.12 0.94 2.20
N GLN A 52 8.48 0.82 1.04
CA GLN A 52 7.03 0.67 0.95
C GLN A 52 6.52 -0.59 1.67
N ASP A 53 7.25 -1.70 1.63
CA ASP A 53 6.91 -2.95 2.32
C ASP A 53 6.78 -2.80 3.86
N ILE A 54 7.62 -1.96 4.48
CA ILE A 54 7.61 -1.72 5.93
C ILE A 54 6.88 -0.43 6.35
N THR A 55 6.34 0.33 5.40
CA THR A 55 5.56 1.54 5.68
C THR A 55 4.09 1.39 5.35
N ARG A 56 3.69 0.35 4.60
CA ARG A 56 2.28 0.05 4.29
C ARG A 56 1.80 -1.17 5.08
N HIS A 57 0.66 -1.00 5.76
CA HIS A 57 0.13 -2.01 6.64
C HIS A 57 -0.47 -3.19 5.87
N VAL A 58 -0.51 -4.32 6.56
CA VAL A 58 -1.39 -5.46 6.28
C VAL A 58 -2.08 -5.85 7.57
N PHE A 59 -3.22 -6.52 7.45
CA PHE A 59 -4.02 -6.96 8.59
C PHE A 59 -3.98 -8.47 8.76
N ARG A 60 -3.97 -8.94 10.02
CA ARG A 60 -4.13 -10.35 10.34
C ARG A 60 -5.22 -10.55 11.38
N TRP A 61 -6.13 -11.47 11.11
CA TRP A 61 -7.13 -11.91 12.07
C TRP A 61 -6.62 -13.12 12.87
N ASN A 62 -6.74 -13.08 14.20
CA ASN A 62 -6.30 -14.18 15.06
C ASN A 62 -7.03 -14.20 16.41
N THR A 63 -7.28 -15.39 16.94
CA THR A 63 -7.93 -15.60 18.26
C THR A 63 -6.95 -15.50 19.43
N THR A 64 -5.65 -15.56 19.17
CA THR A 64 -4.60 -15.41 20.19
C THR A 64 -4.67 -14.01 20.81
N ASP A 65 -4.50 -13.94 22.14
CA ASP A 65 -4.50 -12.68 22.88
C ASP A 65 -3.32 -11.78 22.48
N TYR A 66 -3.59 -10.47 22.38
CA TYR A 66 -2.61 -9.48 21.95
C TYR A 66 -1.33 -9.49 22.78
N ARG A 67 -1.37 -9.85 24.07
CA ARG A 67 -0.18 -9.94 24.91
C ARG A 67 0.79 -11.00 24.40
N GLN A 68 0.28 -12.17 24.02
CA GLN A 68 1.12 -13.26 23.50
C GLN A 68 1.70 -12.91 22.13
N VAL A 69 0.91 -12.26 21.26
CA VAL A 69 1.35 -11.84 19.94
C VAL A 69 2.37 -10.71 20.01
N PHE A 70 2.16 -9.71 20.88
CA PHE A 70 3.11 -8.61 21.05
C PHE A 70 4.43 -9.05 21.72
N GLU A 71 4.42 -10.13 22.51
CA GLU A 71 5.64 -10.71 23.08
C GLU A 71 6.41 -11.58 22.09
N ASN A 72 5.72 -12.40 21.28
CA ASN A 72 6.36 -13.49 20.54
C ASN A 72 6.27 -13.36 19.01
N GLY A 73 5.47 -12.42 18.52
CA GLY A 73 5.15 -12.29 17.11
C GLY A 73 4.22 -13.41 16.61
N PHE A 74 4.19 -13.59 15.30
CA PHE A 74 3.57 -14.73 14.65
C PHE A 74 4.64 -15.70 14.15
N GLN A 75 4.41 -17.00 14.34
CA GLN A 75 5.32 -18.05 13.89
C GLN A 75 4.53 -19.06 13.07
N ALA A 76 5.11 -19.49 11.94
CA ALA A 76 4.58 -20.60 11.19
C ALA A 76 4.57 -21.86 12.06
N ARG A 77 3.64 -22.78 11.80
CA ARG A 77 3.62 -24.05 12.52
C ARG A 77 4.92 -24.81 12.20
N PRO A 78 5.54 -25.49 13.17
CA PRO A 78 6.69 -26.33 12.89
C PRO A 78 6.37 -27.34 11.78
N GLN A 79 7.32 -27.51 10.85
CA GLN A 79 7.16 -28.40 9.70
C GLN A 79 6.84 -29.84 10.09
N GLY A 80 7.50 -30.37 11.14
CA GLY A 80 7.31 -31.75 11.57
C GLY A 80 7.64 -32.73 10.45
N ASP A 81 6.71 -33.66 10.17
CA ASP A 81 6.86 -34.68 9.12
C ASP A 81 6.33 -34.23 7.75
N THR A 82 5.89 -32.98 7.61
CA THR A 82 5.33 -32.47 6.35
C THR A 82 6.43 -32.25 5.31
N PRO A 83 6.31 -32.86 4.11
CA PRO A 83 7.32 -32.72 3.06
C PRO A 83 7.49 -31.26 2.61
N ASP A 84 8.69 -30.89 2.18
CA ASP A 84 8.99 -29.52 1.68
C ASP A 84 8.04 -29.09 0.56
N GLY A 85 7.72 -30.00 -0.36
CA GLY A 85 6.78 -29.76 -1.47
C GLY A 85 5.32 -29.49 -1.06
N THR A 86 5.00 -29.68 0.22
CA THR A 86 3.73 -29.27 0.83
C THR A 86 3.95 -28.05 1.72
N TYR A 87 4.96 -28.09 2.60
CA TYR A 87 5.21 -27.06 3.60
C TYR A 87 5.55 -25.69 2.99
N PHE A 88 6.32 -25.66 1.91
CA PHE A 88 6.71 -24.45 1.19
C PHE A 88 5.87 -24.17 -0.06
N ASN A 89 4.78 -24.91 -0.29
CA ASN A 89 3.94 -24.73 -1.47
C ASN A 89 2.79 -23.75 -1.18
N LEU A 90 2.85 -22.59 -1.81
CA LEU A 90 1.90 -21.50 -1.60
C LEU A 90 0.51 -21.85 -2.14
N ASP A 91 0.43 -22.51 -3.29
CA ASP A 91 -0.83 -22.96 -3.88
C ASP A 91 -1.53 -23.95 -2.95
N HIS A 92 -0.77 -24.89 -2.38
CA HIS A 92 -1.29 -25.83 -1.41
C HIS A 92 -1.74 -25.15 -0.12
N HIS A 93 -0.96 -24.21 0.40
CA HIS A 93 -1.30 -23.42 1.59
C HIS A 93 -2.63 -22.68 1.43
N VAL A 94 -2.82 -22.00 0.30
CA VAL A 94 -4.04 -21.24 0.04
C VAL A 94 -5.28 -22.14 -0.03
N HIS A 95 -5.19 -23.28 -0.71
CA HIS A 95 -6.35 -24.14 -0.93
C HIS A 95 -6.61 -25.17 0.19
N HIS A 96 -5.64 -25.42 1.07
CA HIS A 96 -5.73 -26.49 2.09
C HIS A 96 -5.30 -26.05 3.49
N GLY A 97 -4.83 -24.81 3.67
CA GLY A 97 -4.32 -24.29 4.95
C GLY A 97 -5.42 -23.92 5.95
N GLY A 98 -6.67 -23.87 5.52
CA GLY A 98 -7.84 -23.56 6.35
C GLY A 98 -7.97 -22.09 6.75
N ALA A 99 -9.16 -21.71 7.23
CA ALA A 99 -9.49 -20.33 7.58
C ALA A 99 -8.66 -19.81 8.78
N PRO A 100 -8.35 -18.50 8.87
CA PRO A 100 -7.73 -17.92 10.06
C PRO A 100 -8.51 -18.22 11.34
N GLY A 101 -7.83 -18.75 12.35
CA GLY A 101 -8.44 -19.13 13.63
C GLY A 101 -8.97 -20.56 13.71
N ASP A 102 -8.87 -21.36 12.65
CA ASP A 102 -9.15 -22.80 12.68
C ASP A 102 -8.04 -23.56 13.45
N PRO A 103 -8.34 -24.21 14.59
CA PRO A 103 -7.38 -25.00 15.35
C PRO A 103 -7.06 -26.36 14.69
N ASP A 104 -7.92 -26.86 13.81
CA ASP A 104 -7.89 -28.23 13.29
C ASP A 104 -7.24 -28.32 11.89
N ARG A 105 -6.34 -27.40 11.58
CA ARG A 105 -5.65 -27.35 10.27
C ARG A 105 -4.88 -28.65 10.02
N PRO A 106 -5.14 -29.34 8.90
CA PRO A 106 -4.65 -30.71 8.68
C PRO A 106 -3.13 -30.75 8.53
N GLU A 107 -2.54 -29.76 7.85
CA GLU A 107 -1.12 -29.72 7.53
C GLU A 107 -0.49 -28.37 7.93
N PRO A 108 0.76 -28.36 8.41
CA PRO A 108 1.52 -27.14 8.62
C PRO A 108 2.05 -26.59 7.28
N HIS A 109 2.15 -25.26 7.21
CA HIS A 109 2.73 -24.54 6.09
C HIS A 109 3.68 -23.46 6.62
N ALA A 110 4.65 -23.07 5.80
CA ALA A 110 5.62 -22.04 6.12
C ALA A 110 5.03 -20.62 6.11
N PHE A 111 3.73 -20.44 5.86
CA PHE A 111 3.15 -19.14 5.56
C PHE A 111 2.26 -18.58 6.66
N ILE A 112 2.35 -17.27 6.87
CA ILE A 112 1.48 -16.47 7.73
C ILE A 112 0.63 -15.58 6.84
N SER A 113 -0.64 -15.93 6.70
CA SER A 113 -1.63 -15.16 5.94
C SER A 113 -1.97 -13.83 6.60
N THR A 114 -1.96 -12.78 5.81
CA THR A 114 -2.45 -11.43 6.12
C THR A 114 -3.27 -10.93 4.93
N THR A 115 -3.92 -9.79 5.06
CA THR A 115 -4.74 -9.19 3.99
C THR A 115 -4.49 -7.70 3.91
N VAL A 116 -4.50 -7.15 2.69
CA VAL A 116 -4.60 -5.69 2.50
C VAL A 116 -6.04 -5.20 2.55
N ASN A 117 -7.03 -6.08 2.32
CA ASN A 117 -8.43 -5.71 2.30
C ASN A 117 -8.92 -5.42 3.73
N THR A 118 -9.10 -4.14 4.03
CA THR A 118 -9.58 -3.66 5.34
C THR A 118 -10.96 -4.23 5.70
N ARG A 119 -11.76 -4.58 4.69
CA ARG A 119 -13.13 -5.08 4.82
C ARG A 119 -13.25 -6.59 4.91
N TRP A 120 -12.20 -7.33 4.55
CA TRP A 120 -12.22 -8.78 4.64
C TRP A 120 -12.40 -9.26 6.09
N VAL A 121 -13.25 -10.29 6.25
CA VAL A 121 -13.57 -10.94 7.51
C VAL A 121 -13.32 -12.44 7.35
N PRO A 122 -12.69 -13.12 8.33
CA PRO A 122 -12.50 -14.55 8.23
C PRO A 122 -13.82 -15.32 8.32
N ASP A 123 -13.93 -16.38 7.50
CA ASP A 123 -15.04 -17.33 7.52
C ASP A 123 -14.63 -18.69 8.11
N PRO A 124 -14.53 -18.82 9.46
CA PRO A 124 -14.15 -20.09 10.09
C PRO A 124 -15.27 -21.13 9.95
N PRO A 125 -14.98 -22.43 9.85
CA PRO A 125 -15.99 -23.47 9.68
C PRO A 125 -17.13 -23.38 10.72
N THR A 126 -18.32 -23.87 10.37
CA THR A 126 -19.50 -23.85 11.26
C THR A 126 -19.33 -24.66 12.54
N THR A 127 -18.32 -25.55 12.59
CA THR A 127 -17.89 -26.22 13.82
C THR A 127 -17.23 -25.28 14.82
N ILE A 128 -16.55 -24.23 14.33
CA ILE A 128 -15.88 -23.21 15.13
C ILE A 128 -16.82 -22.03 15.41
N LEU A 129 -17.52 -21.54 14.39
CA LEU A 129 -18.52 -20.48 14.51
C LEU A 129 -19.87 -20.95 13.95
N PRO A 130 -20.71 -21.63 14.75
CA PRO A 130 -22.01 -22.12 14.30
C PRO A 130 -22.98 -20.96 14.00
N VAL A 131 -24.05 -21.25 13.27
CA VAL A 131 -25.15 -20.29 13.05
C VAL A 131 -25.76 -19.88 14.40
N GLY A 132 -25.91 -18.57 14.62
CA GLY A 132 -26.28 -17.96 15.90
C GLY A 132 -25.14 -17.89 16.92
N GLY A 133 -23.96 -18.40 16.57
CA GLY A 133 -22.75 -18.37 17.39
C GLY A 133 -22.06 -17.01 17.38
N ARG A 134 -21.18 -16.83 18.35
CA ARG A 134 -20.31 -15.66 18.48
C ARG A 134 -18.90 -16.07 18.90
N MET A 135 -17.88 -15.35 18.46
CA MET A 135 -16.51 -15.51 18.91
C MET A 135 -15.78 -14.17 19.01
N GLU A 136 -14.83 -14.08 19.94
CA GLU A 136 -13.90 -12.96 20.05
C GLU A 136 -12.70 -13.19 19.14
N ILE A 137 -12.26 -12.16 18.44
CA ILE A 137 -11.10 -12.22 17.55
C ILE A 137 -10.39 -10.88 17.51
N TYR A 138 -9.07 -10.90 17.42
CA TYR A 138 -8.27 -9.69 17.22
C TYR A 138 -7.94 -9.51 15.74
N ARG A 139 -7.97 -8.25 15.31
CA ARG A 139 -7.31 -7.81 14.08
C ARG A 139 -6.01 -7.10 14.45
N TYR A 140 -4.91 -7.57 13.90
CA TYR A 140 -3.57 -7.03 14.09
C TYR A 140 -3.15 -6.21 12.87
N GLU A 141 -2.60 -5.03 13.09
CA GLU A 141 -2.02 -4.17 12.07
C GLU A 141 -0.49 -4.36 12.05
N ILE A 142 0.06 -4.65 10.88
CA ILE A 142 1.42 -5.14 10.73
C ILE A 142 2.16 -4.34 9.64
N TYR A 143 3.39 -3.93 9.94
CA TYR A 143 4.32 -3.24 9.05
C TYR A 143 5.64 -4.02 9.00
N ALA A 144 5.67 -5.09 8.21
CA ALA A 144 6.78 -6.06 8.16
C ALA A 144 7.44 -6.10 6.78
N PRO A 145 8.75 -6.39 6.68
CA PRO A 145 9.43 -6.45 5.38
C PRO A 145 8.96 -7.65 4.55
N GLY A 146 9.01 -7.49 3.23
CA GLY A 146 8.61 -8.53 2.29
C GLY A 146 7.12 -8.86 2.33
N GLY A 147 6.81 -10.16 2.24
CA GLY A 147 5.45 -10.67 2.03
C GLY A 147 5.18 -10.90 0.55
N ILE A 148 4.49 -11.99 0.25
CA ILE A 148 4.17 -12.44 -1.11
C ILE A 148 2.80 -11.89 -1.50
N TRP A 149 2.72 -11.23 -2.66
CA TRP A 149 1.44 -10.97 -3.32
C TRP A 149 0.89 -12.29 -3.86
N VAL A 150 -0.01 -12.92 -3.10
CA VAL A 150 -0.47 -14.29 -3.40
C VAL A 150 -1.21 -14.34 -4.73
N ASN A 151 -2.10 -13.39 -4.98
CA ASN A 151 -2.83 -13.27 -6.23
C ASN A 151 -1.88 -13.13 -7.42
N GLU A 152 -0.84 -12.29 -7.31
CA GLU A 152 0.09 -12.06 -8.43
C GLU A 152 1.10 -13.19 -8.63
N THR A 153 1.31 -14.03 -7.62
CA THR A 153 2.16 -15.22 -7.71
C THR A 153 1.40 -16.43 -8.28
N LEU A 154 0.14 -16.61 -7.88
CA LEU A 154 -0.66 -17.76 -8.27
C LEU A 154 -1.51 -17.51 -9.54
N LEU A 155 -1.79 -16.25 -9.85
CA LEU A 155 -2.61 -15.80 -10.98
C LEU A 155 -3.96 -16.55 -11.01
N GLU A 156 -4.32 -17.16 -12.14
CA GLU A 156 -5.55 -17.93 -12.32
C GLU A 156 -5.72 -19.11 -11.34
N ARG A 157 -4.64 -19.52 -10.65
CA ARG A 157 -4.73 -20.55 -9.61
C ARG A 157 -5.30 -20.00 -8.30
N TYR A 158 -5.23 -18.69 -8.05
CA TYR A 158 -5.78 -18.09 -6.83
C TYR A 158 -7.31 -17.99 -6.91
N ARG A 159 -8.00 -18.59 -5.95
CA ARG A 159 -9.47 -18.64 -5.94
C ARG A 159 -10.14 -17.71 -4.93
N PHE A 160 -9.37 -16.94 -4.16
CA PHE A 160 -9.90 -16.13 -3.06
C PHE A 160 -9.57 -14.65 -3.23
N PRO A 161 -9.89 -14.02 -4.39
CA PRO A 161 -9.46 -12.66 -4.71
C PRO A 161 -9.94 -11.62 -3.69
N ALA A 162 -11.10 -11.84 -3.05
CA ALA A 162 -11.64 -10.95 -2.03
C ALA A 162 -10.76 -10.89 -0.76
N GLN A 163 -10.02 -11.96 -0.45
CA GLN A 163 -9.08 -11.98 0.66
C GLN A 163 -7.88 -11.06 0.41
N ALA A 164 -7.50 -10.79 -0.84
CA ALA A 164 -6.35 -9.95 -1.17
C ALA A 164 -5.10 -10.32 -0.35
N GLU A 165 -4.78 -11.61 -0.34
CA GLU A 165 -3.82 -12.17 0.62
C GLU A 165 -2.39 -11.69 0.37
N VAL A 166 -1.74 -11.33 1.48
CA VAL A 166 -0.27 -11.19 1.57
C VAL A 166 0.25 -12.25 2.52
N ALA A 167 1.12 -13.14 2.03
CA ALA A 167 1.67 -14.24 2.82
C ALA A 167 3.12 -13.96 3.24
N PHE A 168 3.42 -14.03 4.54
CA PHE A 168 4.80 -13.95 5.04
C PHE A 168 5.36 -15.35 5.28
N VAL A 169 6.63 -15.55 4.98
CA VAL A 169 7.29 -16.86 5.15
C VAL A 169 7.97 -16.94 6.51
N GLY A 170 7.80 -18.06 7.20
CA GLY A 170 8.39 -18.41 8.49
C GLY A 170 7.71 -17.74 9.69
N GLY A 171 7.48 -16.43 9.63
CA GLY A 171 6.90 -15.69 10.75
C GLY A 171 6.88 -14.18 10.57
N ILE A 172 6.45 -13.48 11.61
CA ILE A 172 6.44 -12.02 11.73
C ILE A 172 6.91 -11.67 13.14
N ALA A 173 8.07 -11.03 13.26
CA ALA A 173 8.66 -10.65 14.53
C ALA A 173 7.80 -9.57 15.24
N PRO A 174 7.74 -9.56 16.59
CA PRO A 174 6.86 -8.67 17.33
C PRO A 174 7.08 -7.18 17.07
N GLN A 175 8.31 -6.77 16.74
CA GLN A 175 8.67 -5.39 16.41
C GLN A 175 7.94 -4.81 15.18
N TYR A 176 7.40 -5.66 14.30
CA TYR A 176 6.66 -5.25 13.10
C TYR A 176 5.15 -5.20 13.33
N ILE A 177 4.67 -5.62 14.50
CA ILE A 177 3.25 -5.65 14.84
C ILE A 177 2.93 -4.36 15.58
N HIS A 178 2.17 -3.47 14.95
CA HIS A 178 1.90 -2.12 15.45
C HIS A 178 0.79 -2.11 16.49
N SER A 179 -0.36 -2.70 16.15
CA SER A 179 -1.57 -2.56 16.95
C SER A 179 -2.46 -3.81 16.89
N ALA A 180 -3.39 -3.89 17.84
CA ALA A 180 -4.43 -4.89 17.92
C ALA A 180 -5.77 -4.24 18.27
N GLN A 181 -6.84 -4.67 17.61
CA GLN A 181 -8.21 -4.24 17.86
C GLN A 181 -9.10 -5.47 18.05
N LEU A 182 -9.95 -5.46 19.09
CA LEU A 182 -10.82 -6.58 19.41
C LEU A 182 -12.17 -6.45 18.69
N PHE A 183 -12.59 -7.52 18.05
CA PHE A 183 -13.87 -7.66 17.38
C PHE A 183 -14.64 -8.87 17.89
N ILE A 184 -15.96 -8.82 17.69
CA ILE A 184 -16.87 -9.95 17.84
C ILE A 184 -17.29 -10.38 16.44
N LEU A 185 -17.05 -11.63 16.10
CA LEU A 185 -17.64 -12.26 14.93
C LEU A 185 -18.93 -12.96 15.33
N THR A 186 -19.98 -12.81 14.52
CA THR A 186 -21.25 -13.51 14.66
C THR A 186 -21.66 -14.12 13.35
N ARG A 187 -22.25 -15.32 13.34
CA ARG A 187 -22.80 -15.93 12.11
C ARG A 187 -24.32 -15.94 12.17
N PRO A 188 -25.02 -14.88 11.73
CA PRO A 188 -26.48 -14.85 11.79
C PRO A 188 -27.12 -15.84 10.80
N ARG A 189 -26.48 -16.07 9.64
CA ARG A 189 -26.94 -16.97 8.59
C ARG A 189 -25.80 -17.76 7.97
N ARG A 190 -25.47 -17.50 6.70
CA ARG A 190 -24.45 -18.21 5.94
C ARG A 190 -23.06 -17.68 6.27
N PHE A 191 -22.85 -16.38 6.18
CA PHE A 191 -21.54 -15.75 6.36
C PHE A 191 -21.40 -15.06 7.72
N PRO A 192 -20.18 -14.90 8.23
CA PRO A 192 -19.92 -14.12 9.44
C PRO A 192 -20.05 -12.64 9.19
N GLU A 193 -20.49 -11.94 10.22
CA GLU A 193 -20.45 -10.49 10.33
C GLU A 193 -19.51 -10.13 11.47
N ARG A 194 -18.80 -9.00 11.35
CA ARG A 194 -17.95 -8.47 12.40
C ARG A 194 -18.56 -7.23 13.03
N ALA A 195 -18.33 -7.07 14.33
CA ALA A 195 -18.59 -5.83 15.04
C ALA A 195 -17.41 -5.51 15.97
N ARG A 196 -17.07 -4.24 16.14
CA ARG A 196 -16.09 -3.81 17.14
C ARG A 196 -16.55 -4.25 18.53
N ALA A 197 -15.68 -4.90 19.31
CA ALA A 197 -16.00 -5.30 20.68
C ALA A 197 -15.99 -4.10 21.63
N ASP A 198 -15.06 -3.17 21.41
CA ASP A 198 -15.02 -1.85 22.03
C ASP A 198 -14.40 -0.81 21.06
N GLN A 199 -14.37 0.45 21.48
CA GLN A 199 -13.78 1.55 20.70
C GLN A 199 -12.30 1.74 21.04
N ARG A 200 -11.56 0.67 21.33
CA ARG A 200 -10.14 0.74 21.70
C ARG A 200 -9.25 0.17 20.63
N ILE A 201 -8.06 0.75 20.54
CA ILE A 201 -6.93 0.20 19.82
C ILE A 201 -5.77 0.04 20.80
N ILE A 202 -5.16 -1.15 20.79
CA ILE A 202 -4.05 -1.49 21.68
C ILE A 202 -2.76 -1.41 20.88
N LEU A 203 -1.91 -0.45 21.19
CA LEU A 203 -0.60 -0.28 20.56
C LEU A 203 0.45 -1.14 21.24
N ASN A 204 1.29 -1.75 20.44
CA ASN A 204 2.42 -2.54 20.88
C ASN A 204 3.60 -1.63 21.24
N GLY A 205 3.98 -1.58 22.52
CA GLY A 205 5.15 -0.82 22.98
C GLY A 205 6.49 -1.35 22.47
N HIS A 206 6.52 -2.50 21.77
CA HIS A 206 7.70 -3.02 21.07
C HIS A 206 7.78 -2.65 19.60
N PHE A 207 6.78 -1.96 19.05
CA PHE A 207 6.79 -1.59 17.64
C PHE A 207 7.98 -0.69 17.32
N SER A 208 8.86 -1.20 16.46
CA SER A 208 10.10 -0.55 16.02
C SER A 208 10.55 -1.22 14.71
N PRO A 209 9.92 -0.87 13.58
CA PRO A 209 10.21 -1.52 12.30
C PRO A 209 11.62 -1.22 11.76
N ASP A 210 12.27 -0.16 12.24
CA ASP A 210 13.67 0.16 11.95
C ASP A 210 14.53 0.01 13.24
N PRO A 211 15.73 -0.60 13.16
CA PRO A 211 16.65 -0.70 14.29
C PRO A 211 17.38 0.60 14.63
N ASP A 212 17.35 1.62 13.77
CA ASP A 212 17.94 2.94 14.04
C ASP A 212 17.00 3.77 14.95
N PRO A 213 17.38 4.03 16.22
CA PRO A 213 16.53 4.76 17.15
C PRO A 213 16.34 6.24 16.81
N ASP A 214 17.21 6.81 15.98
CA ASP A 214 17.12 8.20 15.54
C ASP A 214 16.28 8.33 14.26
N ARG A 215 16.00 7.21 13.58
CA ARG A 215 15.21 7.16 12.36
C ARG A 215 13.74 6.95 12.66
N ARG A 216 12.95 7.97 12.35
CA ARG A 216 11.48 7.93 12.47
C ARG A 216 10.88 7.61 11.12
N LEU A 217 10.57 6.33 10.88
CA LEU A 217 9.82 5.95 9.69
C LEU A 217 8.40 6.54 9.77
N ILE A 218 7.91 6.99 8.63
CA ILE A 218 6.53 7.44 8.47
C ILE A 218 5.74 6.23 7.97
N ILE A 219 5.13 5.49 8.88
CA ILE A 219 4.16 4.45 8.52
C ILE A 219 2.90 5.11 7.94
N GLN A 220 2.36 4.55 6.88
CA GLN A 220 1.22 5.12 6.14
C GLN A 220 -0.10 4.66 6.74
N ASN A 221 -1.02 5.61 6.88
CA ASN A 221 -2.41 5.44 7.30
C ASN A 221 -2.59 4.51 8.51
N PRO A 222 -1.86 4.72 9.63
CA PRO A 222 -2.11 3.93 10.82
C PRO A 222 -3.55 4.10 11.29
N VAL A 223 -4.17 3.01 11.76
CA VAL A 223 -5.55 3.04 12.23
C VAL A 223 -5.67 3.90 13.49
N HIS A 224 -6.42 5.00 13.40
CA HIS A 224 -6.68 5.91 14.52
C HIS A 224 -8.15 6.22 14.72
N TYR A 225 -8.95 6.08 13.67
CA TYR A 225 -10.35 6.47 13.66
C TYR A 225 -11.24 5.28 13.33
N TYR A 226 -12.50 5.40 13.66
CA TYR A 226 -13.56 4.54 13.15
C TYR A 226 -14.68 5.40 12.56
N VAL A 227 -15.44 4.83 11.62
CA VAL A 227 -16.68 5.44 11.15
C VAL A 227 -17.80 4.97 12.09
N ASP A 228 -18.48 5.94 12.72
CA ASP A 228 -19.58 5.68 13.65
C ASP A 228 -20.84 5.27 12.88
N ASP A 229 -21.33 4.06 13.14
CA ASP A 229 -22.38 3.42 12.34
C ASP A 229 -23.72 4.19 12.37
N GLU A 230 -23.98 4.96 13.43
CA GLU A 230 -25.21 5.76 13.55
C GLU A 230 -25.12 7.13 12.87
N THR A 231 -23.92 7.73 12.87
CA THR A 231 -23.74 9.13 12.43
C THR A 231 -22.95 9.26 11.13
N SER A 232 -22.36 8.19 10.63
CA SER A 232 -21.41 8.15 9.51
C SER A 232 -20.24 9.14 9.68
N LYS A 233 -19.92 9.52 10.92
CA LYS A 233 -18.84 10.46 11.24
C LYS A 233 -17.59 9.71 11.69
N ARG A 234 -16.42 10.17 11.24
CA ARG A 234 -15.13 9.71 11.78
C ARG A 234 -15.02 10.10 13.25
N ARG A 235 -14.68 9.14 14.11
CA ARG A 235 -14.44 9.31 15.55
C ARG A 235 -13.13 8.64 15.96
N ALA A 236 -12.41 9.24 16.91
CA ALA A 236 -11.13 8.70 17.36
C ALA A 236 -11.31 7.43 18.19
N LEU A 237 -10.46 6.43 17.97
CA LEU A 237 -10.35 5.27 18.84
C LEU A 237 -9.64 5.65 20.14
N THR A 238 -10.01 4.98 21.23
CA THR A 238 -9.32 5.12 22.51
C THR A 238 -8.02 4.32 22.47
N ILE A 239 -6.90 5.04 22.37
CA ILE A 239 -5.56 4.43 22.34
C ILE A 239 -5.17 3.90 23.73
N LYS A 240 -4.76 2.63 23.80
CA LYS A 240 -4.07 2.04 24.94
C LYS A 240 -2.71 1.52 24.52
N ILE A 241 -1.66 1.88 25.24
CA ILE A 241 -0.32 1.36 24.97
C ILE A 241 -0.06 0.18 25.89
N TRP A 242 0.19 -0.99 25.31
CA TRP A 242 0.69 -2.14 26.06
C TRP A 242 2.21 -2.09 26.12
N ARG A 243 2.77 -2.23 27.32
CA ARG A 243 4.22 -2.30 27.55
C ARG A 243 4.48 -3.49 28.46
N PRO A 244 5.40 -4.40 28.12
CA PRO A 244 5.77 -5.46 29.05
C PRO A 244 6.54 -4.85 30.24
N GLN A 245 6.43 -5.49 31.39
CA GLN A 245 7.23 -5.12 32.55
C GLN A 245 8.69 -5.53 32.30
N LEU A 246 9.52 -4.61 31.82
CA LEU A 246 10.96 -4.82 31.71
C LEU A 246 11.58 -4.91 33.11
N PRO A 247 12.27 -6.00 33.47
CA PRO A 247 13.12 -6.03 34.66
C PRO A 247 14.35 -5.14 34.39
N ASN A 248 14.49 -4.04 35.13
CA ASN A 248 15.72 -3.23 35.23
C ASN A 248 16.34 -2.71 33.92
N ALA A 249 15.56 -2.06 33.05
CA ALA A 249 16.15 -1.22 32.00
C ALA A 249 16.77 0.07 32.61
N THR A 250 17.98 0.44 32.17
CA THR A 250 18.59 1.72 32.56
C THR A 250 17.75 2.90 32.05
N ARG A 251 17.64 3.96 32.85
CA ARG A 251 16.77 5.14 32.59
C ARG A 251 16.91 5.70 31.16
N LYS A 252 18.13 5.77 30.62
CA LYS A 252 18.40 6.29 29.27
C LYS A 252 17.79 5.44 28.15
N LYS A 253 17.83 4.10 28.25
CA LYS A 253 17.23 3.20 27.25
C LYS A 253 15.69 3.28 27.28
N ARG A 254 15.14 3.52 28.47
CA ARG A 254 13.70 3.73 28.67
C ARG A 254 13.22 5.03 28.04
N ASP A 255 13.91 6.15 28.25
CA ASP A 255 13.54 7.44 27.66
C ASP A 255 13.50 7.39 26.11
N THR A 256 14.48 6.72 25.48
CA THR A 256 14.48 6.53 24.02
C THR A 256 13.32 5.64 23.55
N SER A 257 13.04 4.54 24.26
CA SER A 257 11.93 3.63 23.96
C SER A 257 10.56 4.29 24.17
N ASP A 258 10.42 5.18 25.14
CA ASP A 258 9.17 5.90 25.37
C ASP A 258 8.93 6.91 24.24
N ASN A 259 9.99 7.61 23.79
CA ASN A 259 9.92 8.54 22.66
C ASN A 259 9.53 7.88 21.33
N ILE A 260 10.05 6.69 21.01
CA ILE A 260 9.70 5.99 19.75
C ILE A 260 8.27 5.46 19.77
N VAL A 261 7.81 4.94 20.91
CA VAL A 261 6.42 4.49 21.07
C VAL A 261 5.47 5.69 20.97
N ASP A 262 5.80 6.81 21.60
CA ASP A 262 4.99 8.03 21.51
C ASP A 262 4.98 8.60 20.08
N TRP A 263 6.08 8.45 19.32
CA TRP A 263 6.11 8.79 17.90
C TRP A 263 5.09 7.98 17.11
N TYR A 264 5.10 6.64 17.19
CA TYR A 264 4.15 5.83 16.44
C TYR A 264 2.72 5.90 16.98
N ALA A 265 2.53 6.24 18.26
CA ALA A 265 1.22 6.39 18.86
C ALA A 265 0.54 7.73 18.58
N LYS A 266 1.30 8.80 18.36
CA LYS A 266 0.77 10.18 18.23
C LYS A 266 1.57 11.06 17.28
N GLY A 267 2.89 10.91 17.20
CA GLY A 267 3.72 11.79 16.38
C GLY A 267 3.57 11.57 14.87
N VAL A 268 3.41 10.32 14.44
CA VAL A 268 3.36 9.94 13.03
C VAL A 268 2.11 10.47 12.32
N GLU A 269 1.04 10.76 13.07
CA GLU A 269 -0.24 11.27 12.57
C GLU A 269 -0.15 12.68 11.98
N ASP A 270 0.80 13.48 12.48
CA ASP A 270 1.05 14.85 12.05
C ASP A 270 2.05 14.93 10.88
N SER A 271 2.47 13.78 10.33
CA SER A 271 3.28 13.73 9.11
C SER A 271 2.46 14.25 7.92
N PRO A 272 2.89 15.34 7.26
CA PRO A 272 2.11 15.94 6.19
C PRO A 272 2.18 15.07 4.91
N GLY A 273 1.02 14.66 4.42
CA GLY A 273 0.86 14.07 3.09
C GLY A 273 0.52 15.12 2.05
N TYR A 274 1.25 15.13 0.94
CA TYR A 274 0.93 15.93 -0.25
C TYR A 274 0.48 15.01 -1.40
N ILE A 275 0.57 15.48 -2.64
CA ILE A 275 0.09 14.76 -3.82
C ILE A 275 1.11 13.66 -4.15
N ASN A 276 0.67 12.40 -4.13
CA ASN A 276 1.47 11.21 -4.45
C ASN A 276 1.34 10.78 -5.91
N ALA A 277 0.23 11.10 -6.58
CA ALA A 277 0.05 10.84 -7.99
C ALA A 277 -0.97 11.80 -8.58
N ALA A 278 -0.92 11.95 -9.90
CA ALA A 278 -1.94 12.69 -10.62
C ALA A 278 -2.11 12.13 -12.04
N PHE A 279 -3.29 12.30 -12.61
CA PHE A 279 -3.47 12.14 -14.05
C PHE A 279 -4.57 13.06 -14.58
N ARG A 280 -4.45 13.45 -15.85
CA ARG A 280 -5.40 14.32 -16.54
C ARG A 280 -6.66 13.54 -16.89
N SER A 281 -7.83 14.10 -16.60
CA SER A 281 -9.11 13.53 -17.03
C SER A 281 -9.32 13.75 -18.54
N SER A 282 -10.12 12.89 -19.17
CA SER A 282 -10.65 13.09 -20.52
C SER A 282 -11.65 14.25 -20.58
N ARG A 283 -12.17 14.67 -19.42
CA ARG A 283 -12.98 15.87 -19.26
C ARG A 283 -12.10 17.10 -19.16
N SER A 284 -12.43 18.10 -19.98
CA SER A 284 -11.65 19.34 -20.10
C SER A 284 -11.40 20.01 -18.76
N ASN A 285 -10.12 20.33 -18.51
CA ASN A 285 -9.61 21.00 -17.32
C ASN A 285 -9.84 20.25 -16.00
N GLU A 286 -10.18 18.96 -16.05
CA GLU A 286 -10.29 18.12 -14.85
C GLU A 286 -9.02 17.28 -14.63
N VAL A 287 -8.61 17.14 -13.37
CA VAL A 287 -7.43 16.36 -12.96
C VAL A 287 -7.78 15.56 -11.69
N TYR A 288 -7.35 14.29 -11.68
CA TYR A 288 -7.40 13.46 -10.49
C TYR A 288 -6.08 13.61 -9.72
N LEU A 289 -6.16 13.95 -8.44
CA LEU A 289 -5.02 14.07 -7.54
C LEU A 289 -5.16 13.03 -6.42
N PHE A 290 -4.13 12.21 -6.22
CA PHE A 290 -4.10 11.15 -5.21
C PHE A 290 -3.18 11.55 -4.06
N MET A 291 -3.63 11.31 -2.83
CA MET A 291 -2.85 11.54 -1.61
C MET A 291 -3.19 10.42 -0.63
N GLN A 292 -2.19 9.64 -0.19
CA GLN A 292 -2.41 8.43 0.60
C GLN A 292 -3.39 7.48 -0.13
N ASN A 293 -4.40 6.94 0.56
CA ASN A 293 -5.45 6.10 -0.03
C ASN A 293 -6.71 6.89 -0.42
N GLU A 294 -6.59 8.21 -0.57
CA GLU A 294 -7.67 9.11 -0.96
C GLU A 294 -7.35 9.83 -2.27
N TYR A 295 -8.38 10.38 -2.91
CA TYR A 295 -8.24 11.21 -4.10
C TYR A 295 -9.22 12.38 -4.11
N VAL A 296 -8.93 13.38 -4.94
CA VAL A 296 -9.84 14.48 -5.27
C VAL A 296 -9.84 14.68 -6.79
N LEU A 297 -11.00 15.03 -7.33
CA LEU A 297 -11.15 15.51 -8.70
C LEU A 297 -11.24 17.04 -8.68
N VAL A 298 -10.34 17.70 -9.39
CA VAL A 298 -10.23 19.17 -9.44
C VAL A 298 -10.50 19.65 -10.85
N ASN A 299 -11.30 20.69 -11.01
CA ASN A 299 -11.22 21.55 -12.18
C ASN A 299 -10.12 22.57 -11.92
N TYR A 300 -8.97 22.43 -12.59
CA TYR A 300 -7.75 23.15 -12.23
C TYR A 300 -7.59 24.50 -12.94
N ALA A 301 -8.56 24.89 -13.78
CA ALA A 301 -8.68 26.22 -14.39
C ALA A 301 -7.33 26.82 -14.89
N PRO A 302 -6.69 26.21 -15.91
CA PRO A 302 -5.33 26.56 -16.35
C PRO A 302 -5.14 28.06 -16.59
N GLY A 303 -4.04 28.62 -16.08
CA GLY A 303 -3.69 30.03 -16.22
C GLY A 303 -4.41 30.97 -15.24
N THR A 304 -5.28 30.45 -14.37
CA THR A 304 -6.01 31.22 -13.34
C THR A 304 -5.87 30.56 -11.97
N THR A 305 -6.49 31.15 -10.93
CA THR A 305 -6.65 30.55 -9.60
C THR A 305 -8.13 30.32 -9.27
N ASP A 306 -8.96 30.13 -10.30
CA ASP A 306 -10.39 29.86 -10.18
C ASP A 306 -10.65 28.33 -10.12
N ASP A 307 -9.67 27.57 -9.61
CA ASP A 307 -9.74 26.14 -9.42
C ASP A 307 -10.83 25.75 -8.41
N SER A 308 -11.46 24.59 -8.63
CA SER A 308 -12.55 24.12 -7.78
C SER A 308 -12.56 22.60 -7.64
N ILE A 309 -12.99 22.13 -6.47
CA ILE A 309 -13.20 20.70 -6.23
C ILE A 309 -14.48 20.27 -6.95
N VAL A 310 -14.34 19.31 -7.85
CA VAL A 310 -15.45 18.66 -8.56
C VAL A 310 -15.97 17.49 -7.75
N ASN A 311 -15.08 16.68 -7.17
CA ASN A 311 -15.44 15.57 -6.29
C ASN A 311 -14.34 15.31 -5.24
N GLY A 312 -14.73 14.74 -4.10
CA GLY A 312 -13.82 14.37 -3.02
C GLY A 312 -13.52 15.45 -1.98
N PRO A 313 -12.60 15.18 -1.04
CA PRO A 313 -11.77 13.96 -0.98
C PRO A 313 -12.59 12.71 -0.67
N LEU A 314 -12.32 11.62 -1.39
CA LEU A 314 -12.90 10.28 -1.18
C LEU A 314 -11.79 9.24 -1.06
N LEU A 315 -12.10 8.13 -0.42
CA LEU A 315 -11.22 6.95 -0.48
C LEU A 315 -11.22 6.39 -1.89
N ILE A 316 -10.07 5.89 -2.34
CA ILE A 316 -9.94 5.33 -3.68
C ILE A 316 -10.88 4.14 -3.85
N CYS A 317 -10.95 3.24 -2.87
CA CYS A 317 -11.84 2.08 -2.91
C CYS A 317 -13.34 2.42 -2.91
N ASP A 318 -13.73 3.61 -2.45
CA ASP A 318 -15.13 4.07 -2.49
C ASP A 318 -15.46 4.77 -3.83
N GLY A 319 -14.50 5.51 -4.39
CA GLY A 319 -14.68 6.19 -5.68
C GLY A 319 -14.47 5.30 -6.89
N TYR A 320 -13.72 4.21 -6.72
CA TYR A 320 -13.37 3.22 -7.75
C TYR A 320 -13.67 1.81 -7.26
N PRO A 321 -14.94 1.36 -7.32
CA PRO A 321 -15.32 0.00 -6.92
C PRO A 321 -14.47 -1.12 -7.54
N SER A 322 -13.91 -0.94 -8.75
CA SER A 322 -13.04 -1.96 -9.35
C SER A 322 -11.68 -2.11 -8.67
N LEU A 323 -11.27 -1.12 -7.85
CA LEU A 323 -10.02 -1.12 -7.08
C LEU A 323 -10.21 -1.57 -5.63
N HIS A 324 -11.43 -1.93 -5.24
CA HIS A 324 -11.73 -2.50 -3.92
C HIS A 324 -10.88 -3.75 -3.64
N GLY A 325 -10.32 -3.88 -2.43
CA GLY A 325 -9.51 -5.05 -2.08
C GLY A 325 -8.22 -5.19 -2.89
N THR A 326 -7.78 -4.14 -3.58
CA THR A 326 -6.48 -4.12 -4.27
C THR A 326 -5.49 -3.23 -3.52
N ALA A 327 -4.19 -3.39 -3.80
CA ALA A 327 -3.17 -2.48 -3.26
C ALA A 327 -3.45 -1.00 -3.62
N PHE A 328 -4.05 -0.73 -4.79
CA PHE A 328 -4.39 0.63 -5.23
C PHE A 328 -5.50 1.25 -4.37
N GLY A 329 -6.53 0.48 -4.02
CA GLY A 329 -7.64 0.95 -3.19
C GLY A 329 -7.28 1.08 -1.71
N GLU A 330 -6.50 0.13 -1.19
CA GLU A 330 -6.20 0.02 0.24
C GLU A 330 -4.96 0.83 0.65
N HIS A 331 -3.86 0.75 -0.11
CA HIS A 331 -2.62 1.49 0.17
C HIS A 331 -2.56 2.85 -0.53
N GLY A 332 -3.24 2.98 -1.67
CA GLY A 332 -3.25 4.18 -2.48
C GLY A 332 -2.54 4.04 -3.82
N ILE A 333 -2.63 5.10 -4.63
CA ILE A 333 -1.96 5.23 -5.92
C ILE A 333 -0.77 6.18 -5.75
N ASP A 334 0.43 5.70 -6.06
CA ASP A 334 1.70 6.43 -5.85
C ASP A 334 2.39 6.87 -7.15
N CYS A 335 1.83 6.52 -8.30
CA CYS A 335 2.13 7.15 -9.57
C CYS A 335 0.95 6.86 -10.53
N ALA A 336 0.69 7.78 -11.46
CA ALA A 336 -0.29 7.56 -12.51
C ALA A 336 0.01 8.43 -13.74
N PHE A 337 -0.54 8.03 -14.89
CA PHE A 337 -0.65 8.89 -16.07
C PHE A 337 -1.87 8.49 -16.89
N ASP A 338 -2.45 9.44 -17.62
CA ASP A 338 -3.59 9.20 -18.51
C ASP A 338 -3.18 8.44 -19.78
N SER A 339 -4.17 8.04 -20.58
CA SER A 339 -3.95 7.54 -21.92
C SER A 339 -4.51 8.54 -22.94
N HIS A 340 -3.93 8.56 -24.13
CA HIS A 340 -4.53 9.15 -25.33
C HIS A 340 -5.84 8.44 -25.74
N ASP A 341 -6.07 7.24 -25.23
CA ASP A 341 -7.23 6.40 -25.53
C ASP A 341 -8.34 6.63 -24.50
N GLY A 342 -9.35 7.41 -24.88
CA GLY A 342 -10.62 7.51 -24.14
C GLY A 342 -10.47 7.97 -22.69
N SER A 343 -11.11 7.24 -21.77
CA SER A 343 -11.06 7.49 -20.32
C SER A 343 -10.19 6.46 -19.62
N GLU A 344 -9.04 6.15 -20.20
CA GLU A 344 -8.11 5.16 -19.68
C GLU A 344 -6.91 5.81 -18.99
N ALA A 345 -6.35 5.12 -17.99
CA ALA A 345 -5.16 5.55 -17.27
C ALA A 345 -4.35 4.34 -16.80
N ILE A 346 -3.06 4.55 -16.60
CA ILE A 346 -2.17 3.55 -15.99
C ILE A 346 -1.83 4.04 -14.58
N ILE A 347 -2.11 3.21 -13.59
CA ILE A 347 -1.91 3.51 -12.16
C ILE A 347 -0.88 2.56 -11.56
N PHE A 348 -0.17 3.04 -10.55
CA PHE A 348 0.90 2.32 -9.85
C PHE A 348 0.66 2.33 -8.34
N CYS A 349 1.09 1.24 -7.71
CA CYS A 349 1.18 1.11 -6.26
C CYS A 349 2.37 0.20 -5.96
N SER A 350 3.47 0.79 -5.51
CA SER A 350 4.74 0.09 -5.34
C SER A 350 5.20 -0.59 -6.63
N ASN A 351 5.52 -1.88 -6.57
CA ASN A 351 5.94 -2.67 -7.72
C ASN A 351 4.78 -3.17 -8.59
N LEU A 352 3.52 -2.81 -8.26
CA LEU A 352 2.33 -3.18 -9.01
C LEU A 352 1.83 -2.04 -9.89
N CYS A 353 1.22 -2.39 -11.01
CA CYS A 353 0.52 -1.46 -11.88
C CYS A 353 -0.74 -2.10 -12.50
N ALA A 354 -1.66 -1.24 -12.91
CA ALA A 354 -2.88 -1.63 -13.61
C ALA A 354 -3.23 -0.60 -14.69
N HIS A 355 -3.81 -1.08 -15.78
CA HIS A 355 -4.46 -0.25 -16.80
C HIS A 355 -5.95 -0.23 -16.51
N ILE A 356 -6.55 0.95 -16.36
CA ILE A 356 -7.93 1.13 -15.93
C ILE A 356 -8.71 1.99 -16.91
N ASP A 357 -10.02 1.76 -16.99
CA ASP A 357 -11.01 2.76 -17.41
C ASP A 357 -11.56 3.43 -16.15
N TYR A 358 -11.36 4.73 -16.00
CA TYR A 358 -11.80 5.48 -14.81
C TYR A 358 -13.22 6.07 -14.93
N ALA A 359 -13.91 5.83 -16.05
CA ALA A 359 -15.35 6.08 -16.26
C ALA A 359 -15.88 7.41 -15.65
N PRO A 360 -15.38 8.58 -16.09
CA PRO A 360 -15.54 9.85 -15.37
C PRO A 360 -17.01 10.25 -15.19
N GLY A 361 -17.35 10.65 -13.96
CA GLY A 361 -18.71 11.02 -13.57
C GLY A 361 -19.63 9.83 -13.26
N THR A 362 -19.09 8.61 -13.22
CA THR A 362 -19.79 7.38 -12.82
C THR A 362 -18.95 6.55 -11.83
N THR A 363 -19.48 5.41 -11.38
CA THR A 363 -18.77 4.41 -10.56
C THR A 363 -18.64 3.06 -11.30
N ASN A 364 -18.62 3.10 -12.63
CA ASN A 364 -18.52 1.93 -13.50
C ASN A 364 -17.10 1.72 -14.02
N ASP A 365 -16.10 2.19 -13.26
CA ASP A 365 -14.68 1.99 -13.53
C ASP A 365 -14.33 0.51 -13.59
N ARG A 366 -13.26 0.19 -14.33
CA ARG A 366 -12.83 -1.19 -14.56
C ARG A 366 -11.33 -1.27 -14.65
N ILE A 367 -10.77 -2.37 -14.14
CA ILE A 367 -9.42 -2.79 -14.50
C ILE A 367 -9.48 -3.46 -15.88
N LEU A 368 -8.79 -2.86 -16.85
CA LEU A 368 -8.67 -3.35 -18.23
C LEU A 368 -7.55 -4.37 -18.37
N ASN A 369 -6.46 -4.19 -17.63
CA ASN A 369 -5.32 -5.10 -17.60
C ASN A 369 -4.56 -4.98 -16.27
N GLY A 370 -4.08 -6.11 -15.74
CA GLY A 370 -3.51 -6.21 -14.40
C GLY A 370 -4.59 -6.46 -13.33
N PRO A 371 -4.27 -6.27 -12.04
CA PRO A 371 -2.97 -5.86 -11.48
C PRO A 371 -1.83 -6.81 -11.89
N MET A 372 -0.62 -6.28 -12.06
CA MET A 372 0.59 -7.09 -12.29
C MET A 372 1.83 -6.28 -11.92
N THR A 373 3.00 -6.92 -11.90
CA THR A 373 4.25 -6.19 -11.67
C THR A 373 4.54 -5.19 -12.77
N ILE A 374 5.28 -4.12 -12.46
CA ILE A 374 5.75 -3.15 -13.45
C ILE A 374 6.52 -3.85 -14.58
N THR A 375 7.35 -4.83 -14.24
CA THR A 375 8.15 -5.60 -15.22
C THR A 375 7.32 -6.58 -16.05
N ALA A 376 6.15 -7.01 -15.57
CA ALA A 376 5.20 -7.77 -16.41
C ALA A 376 4.49 -6.85 -17.42
N MET A 377 4.06 -5.66 -16.99
CA MET A 377 3.42 -4.68 -17.88
C MET A 377 4.40 -4.05 -18.87
N PHE A 378 5.63 -3.80 -18.43
CA PHE A 378 6.70 -3.12 -19.16
C PHE A 378 8.03 -3.89 -19.00
N PRO A 379 8.24 -4.97 -19.78
CA PRO A 379 9.41 -5.86 -19.63
C PRO A 379 10.77 -5.18 -19.75
N PHE A 380 10.84 -4.05 -20.47
CA PHE A 380 12.07 -3.27 -20.62
C PHE A 380 12.54 -2.56 -19.34
N PHE A 381 11.72 -2.51 -18.28
CA PHE A 381 12.14 -2.02 -16.96
C PHE A 381 12.86 -3.07 -16.12
N ASN A 382 12.90 -4.34 -16.55
CA ASN A 382 13.61 -5.37 -15.80
C ASN A 382 15.10 -5.02 -15.63
N GLY A 383 15.60 -5.09 -14.39
CA GLY A 383 16.97 -4.70 -14.04
C GLY A 383 17.24 -3.19 -14.00
N THR A 384 16.20 -2.36 -14.05
CA THR A 384 16.30 -0.90 -13.91
C THR A 384 15.72 -0.43 -12.57
N GLU A 385 15.99 0.81 -12.17
CA GLU A 385 15.42 1.41 -10.95
C GLU A 385 13.89 1.54 -10.95
N PHE A 386 13.27 1.48 -12.14
CA PHE A 386 11.81 1.54 -12.33
C PHE A 386 11.10 0.21 -12.06
N ALA A 387 11.84 -0.90 -11.88
CA ALA A 387 11.25 -2.22 -11.72
C ALA A 387 10.39 -2.35 -10.45
N ASP A 388 10.78 -1.64 -9.38
CA ASP A 388 10.18 -1.80 -8.05
C ASP A 388 9.20 -0.68 -7.66
N SER A 389 9.28 0.48 -8.32
CA SER A 389 8.41 1.64 -8.08
C SER A 389 8.66 2.74 -9.10
N ILE A 390 7.67 3.62 -9.27
CA ILE A 390 7.75 4.83 -10.09
C ILE A 390 7.23 5.98 -9.24
N ASP A 391 7.94 7.11 -9.23
CA ASP A 391 7.62 8.22 -8.32
C ASP A 391 6.59 9.18 -8.92
N ALA A 392 6.60 9.38 -10.23
CA ALA A 392 5.63 10.22 -10.94
C ALA A 392 5.59 9.88 -12.43
N ALA A 393 4.51 10.24 -13.12
CA ALA A 393 4.43 10.13 -14.57
C ALA A 393 3.51 11.18 -15.18
N PHE A 394 3.70 11.48 -16.47
CA PHE A 394 2.72 12.24 -17.25
C PHE A 394 2.77 11.85 -18.72
N THR A 395 1.66 12.05 -19.43
CA THR A 395 1.54 11.82 -20.88
C THR A 395 2.25 12.90 -21.69
N SER A 396 3.02 12.47 -22.68
CA SER A 396 3.53 13.38 -23.71
C SER A 396 2.38 13.86 -24.62
N SER A 397 2.59 14.96 -25.34
CA SER A 397 1.69 15.31 -26.46
C SER A 397 1.95 14.47 -27.71
N VAL A 398 3.09 13.76 -27.75
CA VAL A 398 3.37 12.73 -28.75
C VAL A 398 2.54 11.49 -28.43
N MET A 399 1.79 11.02 -29.44
CA MET A 399 0.86 9.90 -29.28
C MET A 399 1.53 8.66 -28.67
N HIS A 400 0.88 8.14 -27.62
CA HIS A 400 1.30 6.99 -26.83
C HIS A 400 2.65 7.12 -26.10
N GLU A 401 3.25 8.31 -26.05
CA GLU A 401 4.45 8.54 -25.24
C GLU A 401 4.12 9.03 -23.84
N ALA A 402 4.92 8.62 -22.86
CA ALA A 402 4.81 9.06 -21.47
C ALA A 402 6.20 9.19 -20.83
N TYR A 403 6.35 10.18 -19.96
CA TYR A 403 7.53 10.39 -19.13
C TYR A 403 7.26 9.84 -17.73
N LEU A 404 8.14 8.96 -17.24
CA LEU A 404 8.05 8.32 -15.93
C LEU A 404 9.30 8.68 -15.13
N PHE A 405 9.16 9.06 -13.87
CA PHE A 405 10.24 9.55 -13.02
C PHE A 405 10.55 8.56 -11.90
N LYS A 406 11.83 8.40 -11.60
CA LYS A 406 12.30 7.62 -10.45
C LYS A 406 13.62 8.20 -9.94
N GLY A 407 13.64 8.63 -8.68
CA GLY A 407 14.81 9.30 -8.11
C GLY A 407 15.20 10.51 -8.96
N ASP A 408 16.48 10.62 -9.32
CA ASP A 408 17.00 11.67 -10.21
C ASP A 408 16.99 11.26 -11.70
N SER A 409 16.32 10.17 -12.05
CA SER A 409 16.19 9.63 -13.40
C SER A 409 14.77 9.75 -13.95
N TYR A 410 14.65 9.71 -15.27
CA TYR A 410 13.37 9.56 -15.97
C TYR A 410 13.49 8.57 -17.13
N ALA A 411 12.36 7.96 -17.49
CA ALA A 411 12.17 7.16 -18.68
C ALA A 411 11.16 7.83 -19.62
N ASN A 412 11.45 7.91 -20.92
CA ASN A 412 10.43 8.13 -21.95
C ASN A 412 10.07 6.77 -22.56
N ILE A 413 8.80 6.42 -22.58
CA ILE A 413 8.30 5.15 -23.09
C ILE A 413 7.22 5.38 -24.13
N ASN A 414 7.03 4.40 -25.02
CA ASN A 414 5.78 4.22 -25.72
C ASN A 414 4.95 3.15 -24.99
N TYR A 415 3.86 3.55 -24.36
CA TYR A 415 3.06 2.65 -23.53
C TYR A 415 2.10 1.76 -24.32
N SER A 416 1.88 2.04 -25.61
CA SER A 416 1.09 1.22 -26.53
C SER A 416 1.93 0.09 -27.13
N SER A 417 3.08 0.42 -27.75
CA SER A 417 4.02 -0.58 -28.28
C SER A 417 4.87 -1.28 -27.22
N LYS A 418 4.76 -0.85 -25.95
CA LYS A 418 5.55 -1.35 -24.82
C LYS A 418 7.06 -1.30 -25.09
N THR A 419 7.55 -0.14 -25.52
CA THR A 419 8.98 0.08 -25.81
C THR A 419 9.57 1.24 -25.01
N CYS A 420 10.80 1.08 -24.53
CA CYS A 420 11.57 2.18 -23.94
C CYS A 420 12.21 3.03 -25.05
N ILE A 421 12.00 4.34 -25.00
CA ILE A 421 12.61 5.30 -25.92
C ILE A 421 13.93 5.80 -25.34
N ALA A 422 13.95 6.15 -24.04
CA ALA A 422 15.17 6.58 -23.35
C ALA A 422 15.03 6.41 -21.83
N ILE A 423 16.16 6.18 -21.15
CA ILE A 423 16.32 6.36 -19.69
C ILE A 423 17.51 7.30 -19.48
N ARG A 424 17.32 8.40 -18.76
CA ARG A 424 18.32 9.47 -18.57
C ARG A 424 18.16 10.14 -17.21
N LYS A 425 19.14 10.96 -16.80
CA LYS A 425 18.94 11.85 -15.65
C LYS A 425 17.92 12.94 -15.98
N ILE A 426 17.14 13.37 -14.99
CA ILE A 426 16.16 14.46 -15.15
C ILE A 426 16.86 15.70 -15.73
N THR A 427 18.02 16.05 -15.21
CA THR A 427 18.82 17.21 -15.64
C THR A 427 19.41 17.13 -17.05
N GLU A 428 19.31 15.96 -17.70
CA GLU A 428 19.74 15.75 -19.08
C GLU A 428 18.59 15.87 -20.09
N GLY A 429 17.36 15.57 -19.66
CA GLY A 429 16.15 15.69 -20.49
C GLY A 429 15.38 16.98 -20.28
N PHE A 430 15.40 17.50 -19.05
CA PHE A 430 14.68 18.72 -18.64
C PHE A 430 15.68 19.73 -18.08
N TYR A 431 16.27 20.55 -18.96
CA TYR A 431 17.34 21.48 -18.58
C TYR A 431 16.85 22.57 -17.63
N SER A 432 15.57 22.94 -17.74
CA SER A 432 14.96 23.93 -16.87
C SER A 432 14.85 23.51 -15.41
N LEU A 433 14.94 22.20 -15.13
CA LEU A 433 14.84 21.66 -13.78
C LEU A 433 16.17 21.66 -13.01
N ARG A 434 17.30 22.02 -13.65
CA ARG A 434 18.60 22.12 -12.99
C ARG A 434 18.60 23.19 -11.90
N ASN A 435 19.22 22.88 -10.76
CA ASN A 435 19.26 23.73 -9.57
C ASN A 435 17.87 24.06 -9.01
N THR A 436 16.90 23.17 -9.23
CA THR A 436 15.57 23.23 -8.61
C THR A 436 15.38 22.04 -7.69
N ILE A 437 14.34 22.06 -6.87
CA ILE A 437 14.00 20.91 -6.02
C ILE A 437 13.67 19.64 -6.83
N PHE A 438 13.34 19.77 -8.11
CA PHE A 438 12.93 18.67 -8.99
C PHE A 438 14.10 17.94 -9.65
N GLU A 439 15.34 18.45 -9.55
CA GLU A 439 16.51 17.77 -10.14
C GLU A 439 16.79 16.40 -9.50
N SER A 440 16.36 16.22 -8.26
CA SER A 440 16.50 14.99 -7.47
C SER A 440 15.21 14.17 -7.39
N GLY A 441 14.24 14.46 -8.26
CA GLY A 441 13.01 13.68 -8.38
C GLY A 441 11.73 14.47 -8.24
N VAL A 442 10.64 13.84 -8.66
CA VAL A 442 9.28 14.37 -8.77
C VAL A 442 8.34 13.40 -8.04
N GLU A 443 7.44 13.92 -7.19
CA GLU A 443 6.54 13.09 -6.36
C GLU A 443 5.17 12.88 -6.97
N ALA A 444 4.75 13.74 -7.91
CA ALA A 444 3.58 13.53 -8.75
C ALA A 444 3.69 14.42 -9.99
N ALA A 445 3.04 14.02 -11.09
CA ALA A 445 2.96 14.85 -12.28
C ALA A 445 1.65 14.58 -13.04
N PHE A 446 1.24 15.53 -13.88
CA PHE A 446 0.21 15.29 -14.90
C PHE A 446 0.38 16.26 -16.07
N ALA A 447 -0.07 15.85 -17.25
CA ALA A 447 -0.10 16.71 -18.44
C ALA A 447 -1.28 17.69 -18.37
N SER A 448 -1.07 18.95 -18.73
CA SER A 448 -2.16 19.91 -18.90
C SER A 448 -3.01 19.55 -20.12
N HIS A 449 -4.23 20.06 -20.16
CA HIS A 449 -5.03 20.16 -21.38
C HIS A 449 -4.48 21.19 -22.37
N LEU A 450 -3.62 22.10 -21.89
CA LEU A 450 -2.85 22.98 -22.77
C LEU A 450 -1.68 22.19 -23.37
N THR A 451 -1.45 22.41 -24.67
CA THR A 451 -0.44 21.68 -25.44
C THR A 451 0.95 21.90 -24.85
N ASP A 452 1.71 20.80 -24.73
CA ASP A 452 3.10 20.78 -24.25
C ASP A 452 3.29 21.38 -22.85
N GLU A 453 2.26 21.40 -22.02
CA GLU A 453 2.36 21.82 -20.63
C GLU A 453 2.18 20.64 -19.68
N ALA A 454 2.96 20.60 -18.59
CA ALA A 454 2.79 19.62 -17.52
C ALA A 454 3.00 20.26 -16.14
N TYR A 455 2.30 19.75 -15.14
CA TYR A 455 2.49 20.12 -13.74
C TYR A 455 3.31 19.03 -13.06
N ILE A 456 4.32 19.42 -12.30
CA ILE A 456 5.13 18.53 -11.46
C ILE A 456 5.10 18.99 -10.00
N PHE A 457 5.00 18.05 -9.06
CA PHE A 457 4.82 18.31 -7.63
C PHE A 457 5.93 17.67 -6.80
N LYS A 458 6.31 18.34 -5.72
CA LYS A 458 7.25 17.84 -4.70
C LYS A 458 7.03 18.58 -3.39
N GLY A 459 6.62 17.86 -2.36
CA GLY A 459 6.20 18.41 -1.08
C GLY A 459 5.08 19.44 -1.23
N ASP A 460 5.28 20.62 -0.66
CA ASP A 460 4.32 21.72 -0.72
C ASP A 460 4.46 22.62 -1.96
N GLN A 461 5.32 22.25 -2.92
CA GLN A 461 5.64 23.03 -4.10
C GLN A 461 5.27 22.31 -5.40
N TYR A 462 5.06 23.09 -6.45
CA TYR A 462 4.85 22.62 -7.80
C TYR A 462 5.56 23.53 -8.82
N ALA A 463 5.77 23.00 -10.02
CA ALA A 463 6.14 23.78 -11.19
C ALA A 463 5.20 23.44 -12.36
N LEU A 464 4.86 24.46 -13.14
CA LEU A 464 4.26 24.30 -14.46
C LEU A 464 5.40 24.38 -15.48
N ILE A 465 5.58 23.36 -16.30
CA ILE A 465 6.65 23.29 -17.29
C ILE A 465 6.07 23.27 -18.70
N ASN A 466 6.79 23.89 -19.64
CA ASN A 466 6.62 23.61 -21.06
C ASN A 466 7.62 22.52 -21.48
N VAL A 467 7.12 21.44 -22.07
CA VAL A 467 7.90 20.25 -22.40
C VAL A 467 8.38 20.35 -23.84
N ALA A 468 9.70 20.33 -24.04
CA ALA A 468 10.32 20.34 -25.36
C ALA A 468 10.66 18.90 -25.81
N HIS A 469 9.88 18.33 -26.72
CA HIS A 469 10.06 16.94 -27.14
C HIS A 469 11.35 16.75 -27.95
N GLY A 470 12.23 15.88 -27.45
CA GLY A 470 13.48 15.53 -28.12
C GLY A 470 14.54 16.63 -28.14
N THR A 471 14.29 17.77 -27.51
CA THR A 471 15.27 18.85 -27.30
C THR A 471 15.39 19.18 -25.80
N THR A 472 16.20 20.18 -25.46
CA THR A 472 16.41 20.64 -24.08
C THR A 472 15.99 22.11 -23.92
N ASP A 473 15.05 22.55 -24.77
CA ASP A 473 14.53 23.93 -24.77
C ASP A 473 13.33 24.09 -23.82
N ASP A 474 13.11 23.10 -22.95
CA ASP A 474 12.07 23.12 -21.93
C ASP A 474 12.27 24.31 -20.98
N TYR A 475 11.18 24.83 -20.40
CA TYR A 475 11.24 25.93 -19.45
C TYR A 475 10.13 25.88 -18.41
N ILE A 476 10.40 26.46 -17.23
CA ILE A 476 9.40 26.58 -16.15
C ILE A 476 8.57 27.85 -16.37
N ILE A 477 7.26 27.69 -16.48
CA ILE A 477 6.28 28.77 -16.65
C ILE A 477 6.03 29.44 -15.28
N GLY A 478 6.62 30.62 -15.10
CA GLY A 478 6.40 31.44 -13.90
C GLY A 478 7.11 30.94 -12.64
N GLY A 479 8.10 30.06 -12.78
CA GLY A 479 8.93 29.55 -11.69
C GLY A 479 8.27 28.49 -10.80
N VAL A 480 9.03 27.97 -9.83
CA VAL A 480 8.53 27.04 -8.80
C VAL A 480 7.68 27.82 -7.80
N LYS A 481 6.50 27.29 -7.45
CA LYS A 481 5.52 27.96 -6.61
C LYS A 481 4.98 27.02 -5.53
N PRO A 482 4.58 27.56 -4.36
CA PRO A 482 3.82 26.79 -3.38
C PRO A 482 2.42 26.43 -3.91
N ILE A 483 1.95 25.22 -3.59
CA ILE A 483 0.65 24.68 -4.04
C ILE A 483 -0.51 25.53 -3.49
N ALA A 484 -0.62 25.65 -2.16
CA ALA A 484 -1.78 26.23 -1.48
C ALA A 484 -2.21 27.64 -1.96
N PRO A 485 -1.32 28.61 -2.20
CA PRO A 485 -1.75 29.93 -2.68
C PRO A 485 -2.18 29.95 -4.15
N ASN A 486 -1.68 29.01 -4.98
CA ASN A 486 -1.95 28.96 -6.42
C ASN A 486 -3.02 27.92 -6.81
N TRP A 487 -3.34 27.01 -5.90
CA TRP A 487 -4.47 26.09 -5.94
C TRP A 487 -5.38 26.33 -4.72
N PRO A 488 -6.03 27.50 -4.60
CA PRO A 488 -6.91 27.85 -3.50
C PRO A 488 -7.89 26.76 -3.03
N CYS A 489 -8.42 25.93 -3.95
CA CYS A 489 -9.38 24.90 -3.59
C CYS A 489 -8.76 23.80 -2.69
N LEU A 490 -7.45 23.58 -2.79
CA LEU A 490 -6.71 22.57 -2.04
C LEU A 490 -6.30 23.02 -0.64
N ARG A 491 -6.45 24.31 -0.27
CA ARG A 491 -6.02 24.84 1.04
C ARG A 491 -6.65 24.15 2.25
N ARG A 492 -7.84 23.57 2.08
CA ARG A 492 -8.57 22.84 3.13
C ARG A 492 -8.38 21.33 3.06
N ILE A 493 -7.65 20.86 2.06
CA ILE A 493 -7.37 19.44 1.81
C ILE A 493 -5.90 19.15 2.14
N LEU A 494 -4.97 20.00 1.69
CA LEU A 494 -3.53 19.81 1.85
C LEU A 494 -2.93 20.68 2.97
N PRO A 495 -1.94 20.15 3.72
CA PRO A 495 -1.50 18.76 3.72
C PRO A 495 -2.56 17.82 4.32
N ARG A 496 -2.65 16.59 3.80
CA ARG A 496 -3.44 15.52 4.41
C ARG A 496 -2.74 15.03 5.67
N LYS A 497 -3.51 14.78 6.72
CA LYS A 497 -3.01 14.10 7.92
C LYS A 497 -2.89 12.61 7.65
N ASN A 498 -1.92 11.96 8.28
CA ASN A 498 -1.65 10.55 8.11
C ASN A 498 -2.54 9.70 9.05
N LEU A 499 -3.83 9.63 8.73
CA LEU A 499 -4.87 9.13 9.63
C LEU A 499 -5.75 8.08 8.95
N GLY A 500 -5.45 6.80 9.20
CA GLY A 500 -6.26 5.68 8.77
C GLY A 500 -7.53 5.52 9.61
N VAL A 501 -8.58 4.98 8.99
CA VAL A 501 -9.74 4.46 9.72
C VAL A 501 -9.71 2.93 9.73
N ASP A 502 -10.33 2.34 10.74
CA ASP A 502 -10.34 0.91 10.97
C ASP A 502 -11.26 0.16 9.98
N ASP A 503 -12.29 0.83 9.50
CA ASP A 503 -13.28 0.36 8.55
C ASP A 503 -13.89 1.58 7.85
N HIS A 504 -14.10 1.44 6.55
CA HIS A 504 -14.61 2.48 5.67
C HIS A 504 -16.10 2.27 5.32
N GLY A 505 -16.76 1.27 5.92
CA GLY A 505 -18.09 0.78 5.59
C GLY A 505 -19.13 1.81 5.10
N HIS A 506 -19.62 1.64 3.87
CA HIS A 506 -21.01 1.79 3.41
C HIS A 506 -21.15 1.27 1.95
N HIS A 507 -21.61 0.03 1.74
CA HIS A 507 -22.43 -0.45 0.59
C HIS A 507 -22.67 -1.99 0.69
N ASN A 508 -23.90 -2.38 0.32
CA ASN A 508 -24.64 -3.66 0.38
C ASN A 508 -24.05 -4.91 1.08
N GLN A 509 -24.87 -5.49 1.96
CA GLN A 509 -24.78 -6.88 2.45
C GLN A 509 -24.70 -7.89 1.28
N GLU A 510 -25.28 -7.56 0.13
CA GLU A 510 -25.16 -8.34 -1.12
C GLU A 510 -23.73 -8.37 -1.69
N GLN A 511 -22.91 -7.36 -1.42
CA GLN A 511 -21.53 -7.27 -1.92
C GLN A 511 -20.57 -8.06 -1.02
N ALA A 512 -20.78 -8.00 0.31
CA ALA A 512 -20.13 -8.93 1.24
C ALA A 512 -20.52 -10.40 0.94
N ASP A 513 -21.79 -10.65 0.62
CA ASP A 513 -22.24 -11.96 0.15
C ASP A 513 -21.59 -12.34 -1.20
N GLN A 514 -21.34 -11.39 -2.12
CA GLN A 514 -20.62 -11.65 -3.39
C GLN A 514 -19.13 -11.93 -3.17
N ASP A 515 -18.46 -11.13 -2.33
CA ASP A 515 -17.06 -11.31 -1.94
C ASP A 515 -16.85 -12.69 -1.30
N HIS A 516 -17.77 -13.12 -0.42
CA HIS A 516 -17.74 -14.45 0.17
C HIS A 516 -18.17 -15.58 -0.79
N VAL A 517 -19.03 -15.31 -1.78
CA VAL A 517 -19.36 -16.29 -2.84
C VAL A 517 -18.17 -16.52 -3.76
N HIS A 518 -17.31 -15.51 -3.98
CA HIS A 518 -16.07 -15.67 -4.72
C HIS A 518 -15.00 -16.43 -3.92
N ASP A 519 -15.09 -16.45 -2.59
CA ASP A 519 -14.22 -17.22 -1.69
C ASP A 519 -14.75 -18.65 -1.44
N GLU A 520 -15.85 -19.08 -2.07
CA GLU A 520 -16.34 -20.46 -2.01
C GLU A 520 -15.99 -21.24 -3.29
N LEU A 521 -14.95 -22.09 -3.23
CA LEU A 521 -14.88 -23.41 -3.89
C LEU A 521 -13.71 -24.27 -3.41
#